data_AF-A0A836TPG8-F1
#
_entry.id   AF-A0A836TPG8-F1
#
_cell.length_a   1.000
_cell.length_b   1.000
_cell.length_c   1.000
_cell.angle_alpha   90.00
_cell.angle_beta   90.00
_cell.angle_gamma   90.00
#
_symmetry.space_group_name_H-M   'P 1'
#
loop_
_entity.id
_entity.type
_entity.pdbx_description
1 polymer ?
#
loop_
_entity_poly.entity_id
_entity_poly.type
_entity_poly.pdbx_seq_one_letter_code
_entity_poly.pdbx_strand_id
1 'polypeptide(L)'
;LEFFYKDDDLHDPLINDCHAINFGWANQQELDSLRKYGYKVNDLLVEYFKERKIRLVDFKIEFGRHKGEILLGDEISPDGCRLWHSETGEKMDKDRFRFSMGSVEEKYREVYNLVCSDKESK
;
A
#
# COMPACT_ATOMS: atom_id res chain seq x y z
N LEU A 1 6.64 -9.44 2.94
CA LEU A 1 5.71 -8.79 3.89
C LEU A 1 6.52 -8.45 5.11
N GLU A 2 6.41 -7.20 5.56
CA GLU A 2 7.15 -6.63 6.68
C GLU A 2 6.18 -5.88 7.58
N PHE A 3 6.44 -5.83 8.88
CA PHE A 3 5.65 -5.06 9.84
C PHE A 3 6.47 -3.89 10.34
N PHE A 4 5.83 -2.72 10.44
CA PHE A 4 6.42 -1.51 10.99
C PHE A 4 5.57 -1.06 12.17
N TYR A 5 6.22 -0.63 13.25
CA TYR A 5 5.53 -0.03 14.37
C TYR A 5 5.18 1.42 14.01
N LYS A 6 3.89 1.76 13.94
CA LYS A 6 3.44 3.11 13.57
C LYS A 6 3.69 4.09 14.73
N ASP A 7 4.79 4.82 14.62
CA ASP A 7 5.26 5.81 15.58
C ASP A 7 6.21 6.79 14.88
N ASP A 8 5.72 8.00 14.61
CA ASP A 8 6.43 9.02 13.86
C ASP A 8 7.72 9.49 14.58
N ASP A 9 7.71 9.52 15.91
CA ASP A 9 8.86 9.95 16.74
C ASP A 9 10.01 8.92 16.66
N LEU A 10 9.67 7.65 16.44
CA LEU A 10 10.63 6.57 16.23
C LEU A 10 10.93 6.29 14.75
N HIS A 11 10.34 7.07 13.84
CA HIS A 11 10.46 6.91 12.39
C HIS A 11 10.03 5.53 11.89
N ASP A 12 8.91 5.03 12.42
CA ASP A 12 8.29 3.77 12.04
C ASP A 12 9.28 2.59 11.97
N PRO A 13 9.85 2.11 13.10
CA PRO A 13 10.86 1.07 13.05
C PRO A 13 10.28 -0.26 12.56
N LEU A 14 11.10 -1.02 11.80
CA LEU A 14 10.79 -2.40 11.42
C LEU A 14 10.67 -3.28 12.68
N ILE A 15 9.62 -4.09 12.74
CA ILE A 15 9.37 -5.04 13.83
C ILE A 15 9.12 -6.46 13.32
N ASN A 16 9.24 -7.42 14.22
CA ASN A 16 8.86 -8.81 13.99
C ASN A 16 7.71 -9.22 14.90
N ASP A 17 7.21 -10.44 14.73
CA ASP A 17 6.11 -11.01 15.51
C ASP A 17 6.37 -11.01 17.00
N CYS A 18 7.62 -11.30 17.42
CA CYS A 18 7.97 -11.31 18.83
C CYS A 18 7.76 -9.93 19.46
N HIS A 19 8.13 -8.85 18.76
CA HIS A 19 7.84 -7.50 19.23
C HIS A 19 6.32 -7.29 19.35
N ALA A 20 5.57 -7.57 18.28
CA ALA A 20 4.12 -7.34 18.26
C ALA A 20 3.37 -8.12 19.37
N ILE A 21 3.76 -9.36 19.63
CA ILE A 21 3.18 -10.22 20.67
C ILE A 21 3.61 -9.75 22.07
N ASN A 22 4.90 -9.51 22.31
CA ASN A 22 5.42 -9.15 23.63
C ASN A 22 4.89 -7.79 24.11
N PHE A 23 4.71 -6.83 23.19
CA PHE A 23 4.14 -5.52 23.50
C PHE A 23 2.60 -5.52 23.47
N GLY A 24 1.96 -6.65 23.14
CA GLY A 24 0.50 -6.79 23.16
C GLY A 24 -0.21 -6.01 22.05
N TRP A 25 0.47 -5.66 20.96
CA TRP A 25 -0.14 -4.96 19.82
C TRP A 25 -1.03 -5.89 18.99
N ALA A 26 -0.62 -7.15 18.86
CA ALA A 26 -1.37 -8.21 18.18
C ALA A 26 -1.06 -9.58 18.78
N ASN A 27 -2.03 -10.49 18.74
CA ASN A 27 -1.79 -11.91 19.03
C ASN A 27 -1.46 -12.69 17.74
N GLN A 28 -1.06 -13.97 17.87
CA GLN A 28 -0.68 -14.80 16.72
C GLN A 28 -1.80 -14.94 15.68
N GLN A 29 -3.05 -15.12 16.10
CA GLN A 29 -4.20 -15.29 15.19
C GLN A 29 -4.47 -14.01 14.39
N GLU A 30 -4.26 -12.85 15.02
CA GLU A 30 -4.35 -11.56 14.34
C GLU A 30 -3.21 -11.39 13.35
N LEU A 31 -1.96 -11.68 13.72
CA LEU A 31 -0.80 -11.60 12.81
C LEU A 31 -0.99 -12.50 11.57
N ASP A 32 -1.52 -13.70 11.76
CA ASP A 32 -1.83 -14.62 10.65
C ASP A 32 -2.94 -14.07 9.75
N SER A 33 -3.94 -13.42 10.34
CA SER A 33 -5.01 -12.74 9.60
C SER A 33 -4.46 -11.55 8.80
N LEU A 34 -3.59 -10.72 9.40
CA LEU A 34 -2.94 -9.59 8.74
C LEU A 34 -2.13 -10.05 7.52
N ARG A 35 -1.38 -11.15 7.64
CA ARG A 35 -0.65 -11.74 6.50
C ARG A 35 -1.57 -12.23 5.40
N LYS A 36 -2.60 -13.00 5.78
CA LYS A 36 -3.60 -13.52 4.84
C LYS A 36 -4.24 -12.39 4.05
N TYR A 37 -4.63 -11.31 4.72
CA TYR A 37 -5.18 -10.14 4.05
C TYR A 37 -4.13 -9.38 3.24
N GLY A 38 -2.91 -9.21 3.75
CA GLY A 38 -1.83 -8.56 3.02
C GLY A 38 -1.52 -9.23 1.68
N TYR A 39 -1.39 -10.56 1.65
CA TYR A 39 -1.21 -11.30 0.39
C TYR A 39 -2.43 -11.22 -0.52
N LYS A 40 -3.64 -11.34 0.03
CA LYS A 40 -4.87 -11.21 -0.77
C LYS A 40 -5.00 -9.82 -1.41
N VAL A 41 -4.70 -8.76 -0.67
CA VAL A 41 -4.71 -7.38 -1.17
C VAL A 41 -3.64 -7.22 -2.25
N ASN A 42 -2.44 -7.77 -2.04
CA ASN A 42 -1.38 -7.77 -3.06
C ASN A 42 -1.86 -8.38 -4.37
N ASP A 43 -2.42 -9.60 -4.33
CA ASP A 43 -2.85 -10.30 -5.54
C ASP A 43 -3.93 -9.51 -6.30
N LEU A 44 -4.88 -8.90 -5.57
CA LEU A 44 -5.92 -8.06 -6.15
C LEU A 44 -5.37 -6.79 -6.77
N LEU A 45 -4.51 -6.06 -6.05
CA LEU A 45 -3.99 -4.77 -6.50
C LEU A 45 -2.98 -4.93 -7.65
N VAL A 46 -2.14 -5.97 -7.64
CA VAL A 46 -1.19 -6.24 -8.72
C VAL A 46 -1.93 -6.45 -10.04
N GLU A 47 -2.95 -7.31 -10.08
CA GLU A 47 -3.72 -7.52 -11.30
C GLU A 47 -4.54 -6.27 -11.66
N TYR A 48 -5.15 -5.60 -10.68
CA TYR A 48 -5.91 -4.36 -10.91
C TYR A 48 -5.09 -3.25 -11.58
N PHE A 49 -3.86 -3.00 -11.09
CA PHE A 49 -2.98 -1.97 -11.62
C PHE A 49 -2.33 -2.38 -12.95
N LYS A 50 -1.99 -3.67 -13.11
CA LYS A 50 -1.41 -4.20 -14.35
C LYS A 50 -2.31 -3.96 -15.56
N GLU A 51 -3.62 -4.16 -15.42
CA GLU A 51 -4.61 -3.86 -16.46
C GLU A 51 -4.64 -2.38 -16.88
N ARG A 52 -4.12 -1.49 -16.02
CA ARG A 52 -4.13 -0.03 -16.18
C ARG A 52 -2.75 0.53 -16.53
N LYS A 53 -1.83 -0.33 -17.00
CA LYS A 53 -0.44 0.04 -17.30
C LYS A 53 0.32 0.60 -16.10
N ILE A 54 -0.06 0.18 -14.90
CA ILE A 54 0.63 0.54 -13.65
C ILE A 54 1.30 -0.72 -13.09
N ARG A 55 2.58 -0.63 -12.77
CA ARG A 55 3.30 -1.61 -11.97
C ARG A 55 3.25 -1.18 -10.51
N LEU A 56 2.57 -1.99 -9.70
CA LEU A 56 2.64 -1.90 -8.24
C LEU A 56 3.97 -2.48 -7.78
N VAL A 57 4.87 -1.63 -7.28
CA VAL A 57 6.20 -2.03 -6.81
C VAL A 57 6.14 -2.53 -5.37
N ASP A 58 5.47 -1.77 -4.50
CA ASP A 58 5.14 -2.12 -3.13
C ASP A 58 4.02 -1.21 -2.61
N PHE A 59 3.47 -1.53 -1.45
CA PHE A 59 2.46 -0.73 -0.77
C PHE A 59 2.46 -0.96 0.74
N LYS A 60 1.95 0.03 1.48
CA LYS A 60 1.63 -0.06 2.91
C LYS A 60 0.11 -0.13 3.08
N ILE A 61 -0.35 -0.96 4.01
CA ILE A 61 -1.75 -0.99 4.47
C ILE A 61 -1.79 -1.04 5.99
N GLU A 62 -2.87 -0.51 6.55
CA GLU A 62 -3.12 -0.52 8.00
C GLU A 62 -4.42 -1.25 8.31
N PHE A 63 -4.46 -1.87 9.47
CA PHE A 63 -5.62 -2.63 9.92
C PHE A 63 -6.07 -2.14 11.30
N GLY A 64 -7.37 -2.19 11.51
CA GLY A 64 -8.01 -1.86 12.78
C GLY A 64 -8.91 -2.98 13.27
N ARG A 65 -9.29 -2.90 14.55
CA ARG A 65 -10.32 -3.77 15.14
C ARG A 65 -11.67 -3.07 15.09
N HIS A 66 -12.69 -3.74 14.57
CA HIS A 66 -14.07 -3.31 14.65
C HIS A 66 -14.92 -4.47 15.16
N LYS A 67 -15.55 -4.31 16.34
CA LYS A 67 -16.37 -5.37 16.98
C LYS A 67 -15.65 -6.72 17.12
N GLY A 68 -14.33 -6.69 17.36
CA GLY A 68 -13.48 -7.87 17.49
C GLY A 68 -12.97 -8.44 16.17
N GLU A 69 -13.38 -7.90 15.02
CA GLU A 69 -12.90 -8.31 13.71
C GLU A 69 -11.76 -7.41 13.21
N ILE A 70 -10.81 -8.01 12.50
CA ILE A 70 -9.72 -7.29 11.82
C ILE A 70 -10.23 -6.80 10.46
N LEU A 71 -10.24 -5.49 10.28
CA LEU A 71 -10.64 -4.85 9.02
C LEU A 71 -9.48 -4.02 8.47
N LEU A 72 -9.38 -4.01 7.14
CA LEU A 72 -8.52 -3.06 6.44
C LEU A 72 -9.04 -1.63 6.69
N GLY A 73 -8.15 -0.72 7.05
CA GLY A 73 -8.45 0.69 7.29
C GLY A 73 -7.52 1.61 6.51
N ASP A 74 -7.42 2.86 6.98
CA ASP A 74 -6.58 3.92 6.39
C ASP A 74 -6.90 4.17 4.90
N GLU A 75 -5.88 4.33 4.06
CA GLU A 75 -6.02 4.63 2.64
C GLU A 75 -5.15 3.73 1.74
N ILE A 76 -5.54 3.65 0.46
CA ILE A 76 -4.72 3.09 -0.61
C ILE A 76 -4.62 4.18 -1.69
N SER A 77 -3.46 4.82 -1.76
CA SER A 77 -3.20 6.00 -2.58
C SER A 77 -1.75 5.99 -3.10
N PRO A 78 -1.37 6.87 -4.04
CA PRO A 78 0.04 7.03 -4.43
C PRO A 78 0.96 7.53 -3.29
N ASP A 79 0.41 7.91 -2.13
CA ASP A 79 1.21 8.21 -0.94
C ASP A 79 1.75 6.95 -0.26
N GLY A 80 0.90 5.92 -0.18
CA GLY A 80 1.17 4.63 0.46
C GLY A 80 1.59 3.51 -0.51
N CYS A 81 1.54 3.74 -1.82
CA CYS A 81 1.91 2.78 -2.86
C CYS A 81 3.02 3.33 -3.75
N ARG A 82 4.02 2.51 -4.08
CA ARG A 82 4.95 2.81 -5.19
C ARG A 82 4.35 2.33 -6.51
N LEU A 83 4.03 3.27 -7.39
CA LEU A 83 3.27 3.06 -8.63
C LEU A 83 4.11 3.57 -9.79
N TRP A 84 4.60 2.66 -10.62
CA TRP A 84 5.42 3.03 -11.79
C TRP A 84 4.66 2.73 -13.08
N HIS A 85 4.78 3.57 -14.09
CA HIS A 85 4.23 3.28 -15.41
C HIS A 85 4.90 2.03 -15.98
N SER A 86 4.11 1.04 -16.40
CA SER A 86 4.60 -0.30 -16.76
C SER A 86 5.54 -0.30 -17.96
N GLU A 87 5.33 0.60 -18.93
CA GLU A 87 6.14 0.66 -20.17
C GLU A 87 7.41 1.50 -20.00
N THR A 88 7.34 2.65 -19.35
CA THR A 88 8.44 3.62 -19.24
C THR A 88 9.24 3.48 -17.96
N GLY A 89 8.68 2.83 -16.94
CA GLY A 89 9.25 2.79 -15.58
C GLY A 89 9.14 4.12 -14.84
N GLU A 90 8.41 5.11 -15.37
CA GLU A 90 8.25 6.40 -14.73
C GLU A 90 7.53 6.27 -13.38
N LYS A 91 8.08 6.87 -12.32
CA LYS A 91 7.45 6.90 -11.00
C LYS A 91 6.27 7.88 -10.98
N MET A 92 5.12 7.43 -10.50
CA MET A 92 3.88 8.21 -10.43
C MET A 92 3.34 8.36 -9.00
N ASP A 93 4.21 8.15 -8.01
CA ASP A 93 3.90 8.11 -6.58
C ASP A 93 4.71 9.13 -5.77
N LYS A 94 4.57 9.09 -4.44
CA LYS A 94 5.22 10.00 -3.49
C LYS A 94 6.75 10.01 -3.57
N ASP A 95 7.38 9.00 -4.18
CA ASP A 95 8.82 9.04 -4.48
C ASP A 95 9.20 10.29 -5.30
N ARG A 96 8.30 10.82 -6.11
CA ARG A 96 8.55 12.08 -6.84
C ARG A 96 8.78 13.26 -5.91
N PHE A 97 8.06 13.31 -4.79
CA PHE A 97 8.30 14.30 -3.74
C PHE A 97 9.58 13.96 -2.96
N ARG A 98 9.73 12.70 -2.52
CA ARG A 98 10.89 12.24 -1.73
C ARG A 98 12.23 12.51 -2.42
N PHE A 99 12.27 12.38 -3.75
CA PHE A 99 13.47 12.54 -4.56
C PHE A 99 13.48 13.82 -5.40
N SER A 100 12.63 14.80 -5.09
CA SER A 100 12.61 16.12 -5.77
C SER A 100 12.49 16.05 -7.30
N MET A 101 11.67 15.12 -7.81
CA MET A 101 11.49 14.85 -9.25
C MET A 101 10.47 15.76 -9.94
N GLY A 102 9.77 16.62 -9.20
CA GLY A 102 8.71 17.50 -9.72
C GLY A 102 7.45 16.75 -10.19
N SER A 103 6.48 17.49 -10.75
CA SER A 103 5.22 16.95 -11.32
C SER A 103 4.44 15.99 -10.41
N VAL A 104 4.43 16.22 -9.09
CA VAL A 104 3.76 15.33 -8.12
C VAL A 104 2.26 15.27 -8.39
N GLU A 105 1.58 16.42 -8.40
CA GLU A 105 0.13 16.48 -8.63
C GLU A 105 -0.27 15.95 -10.01
N GLU A 106 0.51 16.29 -11.04
CA GLU A 106 0.29 15.83 -12.41
C GLU A 106 0.30 14.30 -12.48
N LYS A 107 1.27 13.66 -11.84
CA LYS A 107 1.40 12.20 -11.87
C LYS A 107 0.36 11.50 -11.00
N TYR A 108 -0.09 12.13 -9.91
CA TYR A 108 -1.23 11.62 -9.15
C TYR A 108 -2.52 11.70 -9.97
N ARG A 109 -2.69 12.76 -10.77
CA ARG A 109 -3.81 12.90 -11.71
C ARG A 109 -3.74 11.87 -12.84
N GLU A 110 -2.54 11.54 -13.30
CA GLU A 110 -2.33 10.44 -14.26
C GLU A 110 -2.78 9.10 -13.67
N VAL A 111 -2.38 8.77 -12.43
CA VAL A 111 -2.87 7.58 -11.73
C VAL A 111 -4.39 7.60 -11.61
N TYR A 112 -4.99 8.72 -11.19
CA TYR A 112 -6.45 8.88 -11.13
C TYR A 112 -7.11 8.60 -12.49
N ASN A 113 -6.59 9.15 -13.59
CA ASN A 113 -7.14 8.93 -14.93
C ASN A 113 -7.02 7.46 -15.35
N LEU A 114 -5.91 6.79 -15.05
CA LEU A 114 -5.73 5.36 -15.34
C LEU A 114 -6.64 4.46 -14.49
N VAL A 115 -6.92 4.85 -13.25
CA VAL A 115 -7.76 4.11 -12.31
C VAL A 115 -9.25 4.29 -12.63
N CYS A 116 -9.67 5.52 -12.90
CA CYS A 116 -11.06 5.94 -13.12
C CYS A 116 -11.48 5.98 -14.59
N SER A 117 -10.58 5.70 -15.54
CA SER A 117 -10.99 5.50 -16.92
C SER A 117 -11.89 4.28 -16.98
N ASP A 118 -13.13 4.48 -17.43
CA ASP A 118 -14.04 3.38 -17.68
C ASP A 118 -13.41 2.43 -18.70
N LYS A 119 -13.60 1.13 -18.49
CA LYS A 119 -13.39 0.14 -19.53
C LYS A 119 -14.49 0.33 -20.59
N GLU A 120 -14.54 1.48 -21.27
CA GLU A 120 -15.37 1.63 -22.46
C GLU A 120 -14.76 0.75 -23.57
N SER A 121 -15.42 -0.37 -23.79
CA SER A 121 -15.54 -1.11 -25.04
C SER A 121 -14.24 -1.44 -25.78
N LYS A 122 -13.68 -2.61 -25.47
CA LYS A 122 -13.10 -3.48 -26.50
C LYS A 122 -13.81 -4.83 -26.49
#